data_AF-A0A836GJH4-F1
#
_entry.id   AF-A0A836GJH4-F1
#
_cell.length_a   1.000
_cell.length_b   1.000
_cell.length_c   1.000
_cell.angle_alpha   90.00
_cell.angle_beta   90.00
_cell.angle_gamma   90.00
#
_symmetry.space_group_name_H-M   'P 1'
#
loop_
_entity.id
_entity.type
_entity.pdbx_description
1 polymer ?
#
loop_
_entity_poly.entity_id
_entity_poly.type
_entity_poly.pdbx_seq_one_letter_code
_entity_poly.pdbx_strand_id
1 'polypeptide(L)'
;LFQKMDQRICIKFCVKNKIKCADAFRMLTVAYSEATLDRSNVYRWYKMFSEGREDVNDEERAGRPSTSTTDENIDEVKKIVLANRRITVREVAED
;
A
#
# COMPACT_ATOMS: atom_id res chain seq x y z
N LEU A 1 -8.78 3.88 8.73
CA LEU A 1 -8.31 2.69 7.96
C LEU A 1 -9.43 1.68 7.75
N PHE A 2 -10.11 1.24 8.82
CA PHE A 2 -11.28 0.33 8.73
C PHE A 2 -12.38 0.80 7.75
N GLN A 3 -12.85 2.06 7.83
CA GLN A 3 -13.91 2.55 6.94
C GLN A 3 -13.57 2.56 5.43
N LYS A 4 -12.29 2.68 5.04
CA LYS A 4 -11.92 2.66 3.61
C LYS A 4 -11.93 1.23 3.06
N MET A 5 -11.54 0.27 3.89
CA MET A 5 -11.57 -1.16 3.55
C MET A 5 -13.01 -1.63 3.36
N ASP A 6 -13.90 -1.26 4.28
CA ASP A 6 -15.32 -1.63 4.22
C ASP A 6 -15.98 -1.12 2.93
N GLN A 7 -15.69 0.12 2.54
CA GLN A 7 -16.16 0.67 1.26
C GLN A 7 -15.63 -0.10 0.05
N ARG A 8 -14.36 -0.54 0.05
CA ARG A 8 -13.81 -1.39 -1.03
C ARG A 8 -14.50 -2.74 -1.11
N ILE A 9 -14.83 -3.35 0.03
CA ILE A 9 -15.62 -4.58 0.10
C ILE A 9 -17.01 -4.35 -0.51
N CYS A 10 -17.67 -3.23 -0.19
CA CYS A 10 -18.95 -2.85 -0.79
C CYS A 10 -18.84 -2.65 -2.31
N ILE A 11 -17.77 -2.01 -2.81
CA ILE A 11 -17.53 -1.86 -4.26
C ILE A 11 -17.40 -3.25 -4.91
N LYS A 12 -16.61 -4.14 -4.32
CA LYS A 12 -16.42 -5.52 -4.81
C LYS A 12 -17.75 -6.28 -4.85
N PHE A 13 -18.58 -6.14 -3.80
CA PHE A 13 -19.94 -6.69 -3.78
C PHE A 13 -20.78 -6.15 -4.94
N CYS A 14 -20.75 -4.83 -5.21
CA CYS A 14 -21.47 -4.22 -6.33
C CYS A 14 -21.05 -4.81 -7.69
N VAL A 15 -19.74 -4.98 -7.90
CA VAL A 15 -19.20 -5.60 -9.14
C VAL A 15 -19.70 -7.03 -9.31
N LYS A 16 -19.68 -7.86 -8.25
CA LYS A 16 -20.19 -9.25 -8.32
C LYS A 16 -21.69 -9.30 -8.64
N ASN A 17 -22.45 -8.30 -8.21
CA ASN A 17 -23.88 -8.16 -8.50
C ASN A 17 -24.18 -7.41 -9.82
N LYS A 18 -23.17 -7.08 -10.64
CA LYS A 18 -23.32 -6.36 -11.91
C LYS A 18 -24.02 -4.98 -11.76
N ILE A 19 -23.92 -4.38 -10.58
CA ILE A 19 -24.41 -3.01 -10.32
C ILE A 19 -23.46 -2.03 -11.03
N LYS A 20 -24.01 -1.09 -11.81
CA LYS A 20 -23.19 -0.11 -12.54
C LYS A 20 -22.37 0.73 -11.56
N CYS A 21 -21.15 1.11 -11.95
CA CYS A 21 -20.24 1.90 -11.13
C CYS A 21 -20.87 3.22 -10.60
N ALA A 22 -21.66 3.91 -11.41
CA ALA A 22 -22.36 5.12 -10.99
C ALA A 22 -23.39 4.86 -9.88
N ASP A 23 -24.12 3.74 -9.95
CA ASP A 23 -25.10 3.34 -8.95
C ASP A 23 -24.39 2.88 -7.66
N ALA A 24 -23.30 2.13 -7.79
CA ALA A 24 -22.45 1.76 -6.66
C ALA A 24 -21.91 2.99 -5.92
N PHE A 25 -21.48 4.03 -6.65
CA PHE A 25 -21.07 5.30 -6.05
C PHE A 25 -22.22 5.97 -5.28
N ARG A 26 -23.43 6.04 -5.86
CA ARG A 26 -24.60 6.59 -5.16
C ARG A 26 -24.94 5.80 -3.89
N MET A 27 -24.89 4.48 -3.93
CA MET A 27 -25.12 3.63 -2.75
C MET A 27 -24.09 3.89 -1.66
N LEU A 28 -22.81 4.03 -2.02
CA LEU A 28 -21.76 4.39 -1.08
C LEU A 28 -21.96 5.79 -0.48
N THR A 29 -22.39 6.77 -1.29
CA THR A 29 -22.72 8.12 -0.79
C THR A 29 -23.87 8.10 0.22
N VAL A 30 -24.89 7.26 0.00
CA VAL A 30 -25.99 7.10 0.95
C VAL A 30 -25.52 6.43 2.25
N ALA A 31 -24.69 5.39 2.15
CA ALA A 31 -24.25 4.62 3.32
C ALA A 31 -23.18 5.32 4.16
N TYR A 32 -22.26 6.07 3.53
CA TYR A 32 -21.08 6.65 4.19
C TYR A 32 -21.05 8.18 4.20
N SER A 33 -21.94 8.85 3.48
CA SER A 33 -22.07 10.32 3.45
C SER A 33 -20.74 11.02 3.18
N GLU A 34 -20.30 11.95 4.03
CA GLU A 34 -19.03 12.69 3.88
C GLU A 34 -17.78 11.80 3.99
N ALA A 35 -17.91 10.62 4.59
CA ALA A 35 -16.81 9.65 4.68
C ALA A 35 -16.67 8.77 3.42
N THR A 36 -17.53 8.95 2.40
CA THR A 36 -17.44 8.20 1.15
C THR A 36 -16.12 8.47 0.44
N LEU A 37 -15.51 7.42 -0.12
CA LEU A 37 -14.37 7.55 -1.04
C LEU A 37 -14.72 8.50 -2.18
N ASP A 38 -13.77 9.33 -2.59
CA ASP A 38 -13.99 10.20 -3.74
C ASP A 38 -14.30 9.36 -5.00
N ARG A 39 -14.99 10.00 -5.94
CA ARG A 39 -15.46 9.36 -7.16
C ARG A 39 -14.33 8.67 -7.93
N SER A 40 -13.15 9.29 -8.02
CA SER A 40 -12.01 8.72 -8.75
C SER A 40 -11.52 7.43 -8.09
N ASN A 41 -11.43 7.40 -6.76
CA ASN A 41 -11.08 6.19 -6.02
C ASN A 41 -12.11 5.08 -6.17
N VAL A 42 -13.41 5.40 -6.11
CA VAL A 42 -14.48 4.39 -6.33
C VAL A 42 -14.37 3.78 -7.72
N TYR A 43 -14.20 4.60 -8.75
CA TYR A 43 -14.08 4.13 -10.14
C TYR A 43 -12.81 3.30 -10.35
N ARG A 44 -11.69 3.71 -9.73
CA ARG A 44 -10.44 2.96 -9.78
C ARG A 44 -10.58 1.56 -9.20
N TRP A 45 -11.12 1.45 -7.98
CA TRP A 45 -11.37 0.15 -7.34
C TRP A 45 -12.40 -0.70 -8.10
N TYR A 46 -13.48 -0.08 -8.57
CA TYR A 46 -14.49 -0.76 -9.37
C TYR A 46 -13.87 -1.39 -10.63
N LYS A 47 -13.01 -0.65 -11.34
CA LYS A 47 -12.28 -1.16 -12.51
C LYS A 47 -11.40 -2.34 -12.15
N MET A 48 -10.56 -2.23 -11.12
CA MET A 48 -9.68 -3.32 -10.69
C MET A 48 -10.47 -4.60 -10.35
N PHE A 49 -11.58 -4.48 -9.62
CA PHE A 49 -12.43 -5.64 -9.30
C PHE A 49 -13.15 -6.20 -10.53
N SER A 50 -13.53 -5.34 -11.49
CA SER A 50 -14.11 -5.79 -12.76
C SER A 50 -13.10 -6.54 -13.63
N GLU A 51 -11.81 -6.23 -13.49
CA GLU A 51 -10.67 -6.89 -14.15
C GLU A 51 -10.19 -8.14 -13.41
N GLY A 52 -10.87 -8.54 -12.32
CA GLY A 52 -10.61 -9.81 -11.62
C GLY A 52 -9.71 -9.70 -10.38
N ARG A 53 -9.34 -8.50 -9.93
CA ARG A 53 -8.70 -8.34 -8.61
C ARG A 53 -9.64 -8.86 -7.52
N GLU A 54 -9.12 -9.62 -6.56
CA GLU A 54 -9.89 -10.07 -5.39
C GLU A 54 -9.42 -9.41 -4.08
N ASP A 55 -8.18 -8.94 -4.00
CA ASP A 55 -7.67 -8.27 -2.79
C ASP A 55 -8.21 -6.84 -2.66
N VAL A 56 -8.65 -6.51 -1.45
CA VAL A 56 -9.21 -5.22 -1.02
C VAL A 56 -8.16 -4.33 -0.32
N ASN A 57 -7.02 -4.90 0.09
CA ASN A 57 -5.88 -4.16 0.61
C ASN A 57 -5.19 -3.38 -0.50
N ASP A 58 -4.55 -2.26 -0.12
CA ASP A 58 -3.62 -1.60 -1.03
C ASP A 58 -2.46 -2.55 -1.35
N GLU A 59 -1.92 -2.46 -2.56
CA GLU A 59 -0.69 -3.19 -2.88
C GLU A 59 0.44 -2.72 -1.98
N GLU A 60 1.40 -3.61 -1.71
CA GLU A 60 2.64 -3.22 -1.04
C GLU A 60 3.21 -2.02 -1.77
N ARG A 61 3.29 -0.89 -1.06
CA ARG A 61 4.01 0.25 -1.58
C ARG A 61 5.46 -0.19 -1.67
N ALA A 62 5.97 -0.26 -2.89
CA ALA A 62 7.40 -0.15 -3.11
C ALA A 62 7.81 1.18 -2.46
N GLY A 63 8.33 1.09 -1.23
CA GLY A 63 8.97 2.21 -0.58
C GLY A 63 10.14 2.65 -1.43
N ARG A 64 10.72 3.82 -1.11
CA ARG A 64 12.04 4.13 -1.66
C ARG A 64 13.00 3.01 -1.24
N PRO A 65 13.70 2.35 -2.18
CA PRO A 65 14.74 1.40 -1.81
C PRO A 65 15.70 2.09 -0.84
N SER A 66 15.83 1.53 0.36
CA SER A 66 16.78 2.03 1.34
C SER A 66 18.17 1.74 0.79
N THR A 67 18.87 2.79 0.33
CA THR A 67 20.24 2.67 -0.19
C THR A 67 21.24 2.35 0.92
N SER A 68 20.83 2.34 2.19
CA SER A 68 21.69 2.04 3.35
C SER A 68 21.62 0.58 3.80
N THR A 69 20.62 -0.18 3.38
CA THR A 69 20.40 -1.59 3.78
C THR A 69 20.42 -2.53 2.59
N THR A 70 21.29 -2.27 1.62
CA THR A 70 21.62 -3.23 0.57
C THR A 70 22.52 -4.34 1.13
N ASP A 71 22.49 -5.52 0.52
CA ASP A 71 23.34 -6.64 0.96
C ASP A 71 24.82 -6.27 0.88
N GLU A 72 25.20 -5.46 -0.12
CA GLU A 72 26.56 -4.93 -0.27
C GLU A 72 26.99 -4.08 0.94
N ASN A 73 26.16 -3.12 1.36
CA ASN A 73 26.47 -2.24 2.48
C ASN A 73 26.51 -3.02 3.80
N ILE A 74 25.62 -4.01 3.95
CA ILE A 74 25.61 -4.88 5.12
C ILE A 74 26.92 -5.67 5.21
N ASP A 75 27.40 -6.22 4.09
CA ASP A 75 28.65 -6.98 4.05
C ASP A 75 29.88 -6.09 4.24
N GLU A 76 29.87 -4.85 3.75
CA GLU A 76 30.92 -3.88 4.00
C GLU A 76 31.02 -3.50 5.48
N VAL A 77 29.89 -3.16 6.12
CA VAL A 77 29.84 -2.88 7.56
C VAL A 77 30.28 -4.09 8.39
N LYS A 78 29.88 -5.31 8.02
CA LYS A 78 30.36 -6.54 8.68
C LYS A 78 31.88 -6.66 8.61
N LYS A 79 32.50 -6.38 7.46
CA LYS A 79 33.96 -6.45 7.31
C LYS A 79 34.66 -5.44 8.23
N ILE A 80 34.17 -4.20 8.27
CA ILE A 80 34.72 -3.14 9.12
C ILE A 80 34.65 -3.52 10.61
N VAL A 81 33.51 -4.01 11.07
CA VAL A 81 33.31 -4.43 12.48
C VAL A 81 34.15 -5.66 12.84
N LEU A 82 34.30 -6.62 11.92
CA LEU A 82 35.16 -7.79 12.13
C LEU A 82 36.65 -7.43 12.18
N ALA A 83 37.08 -6.46 11.37
CA ALA A 83 38.45 -5.96 11.36
C ALA A 83 38.79 -5.17 12.64
N ASN A 84 37.86 -4.35 13.14
CA ASN A 84 38.04 -3.60 14.38
C ASN A 84 36.78 -3.64 15.26
N ARG A 85 36.79 -4.52 16.26
CA ARG A 85 35.67 -4.66 17.21
C ARG A 85 35.44 -3.45 18.12
N ARG A 86 36.36 -2.48 18.17
CA ARG A 86 36.22 -1.25 18.96
C ARG A 86 35.73 -0.05 18.14
N ILE A 87 35.47 -0.22 16.84
CA ILE A 87 35.00 0.86 15.97
C ILE A 87 33.62 1.36 16.39
N THR A 88 33.41 2.67 16.27
CA THR A 88 32.14 3.32 16.58
C THR A 88 31.27 3.47 15.33
N VAL A 89 29.95 3.59 15.53
CA VAL A 89 28.98 3.77 14.43
C VAL A 89 29.27 5.04 13.61
N ARG A 90 29.85 6.08 14.22
CA ARG A 90 30.21 7.31 13.48
C ARG A 90 31.37 7.07 12.52
N GLU A 91 32.42 6.38 12.98
CA GLU A 91 33.57 6.05 12.15
C GLU A 91 33.16 5.14 10.98
N VAL A 92 32.26 4.17 11.21
CA VAL A 92 31.69 3.32 10.16
C VAL A 92 30.88 4.10 9.13
N ALA A 93 30.29 5.24 9.51
CA ALA A 93 29.48 6.07 8.62
C ALA A 93 30.31 7.12 7.84
N GLU A 94 31.58 7.29 8.19
CA GLU A 94 32.52 8.23 7.59
C GLU A 94 33.52 7.58 6.61
N ASP A 95 33.60 6.23 6.60
CA ASP A 95 34.26 5.42 5.56
C ASP A 95 33.39 5.34 4.28
#